data_AF-A0A9E4C7C4-F1
#
_entry.id   AF-A0A9E4C7C4-F1
#
_cell.length_a   1.000
_cell.length_b   1.000
_cell.length_c   1.000
_cell.angle_alpha   90.00
_cell.angle_beta   90.00
_cell.angle_gamma   90.00
#
_symmetry.space_group_name_H-M   'P 1'
#
loop_
_entity.id
_entity.type
_entity.pdbx_description
1 polymer ?
#
loop_
_entity_poly.entity_id
_entity_poly.type
_entity_poly.pdbx_seq_one_letter_code
_entity_poly.pdbx_strand_id
1 'polypeptide(L)'
;IATQLFATAFSVSDAAQIEPLRERFEATARGIRRNMNSLGDVPVRAALEPLFEQMIELSIGEDGGFNLRARELELERKQGELLAFHESQEAKILAATQTLVSTARKSAKQATQDSAQAISTGSNILLALSAISFIGAVLIGWL
;
A
#
# COMPACT_ATOMS: atom_id res chain seq x y z
N ILE A 1 29.80 -25.98 -7.48
CA ILE A 1 28.64 -26.23 -6.60
C ILE A 1 28.40 -25.07 -5.62
N ALA A 2 29.33 -24.74 -4.70
CA ALA A 2 29.15 -23.59 -3.79
C ALA A 2 28.93 -22.25 -4.53
N THR A 3 29.76 -21.96 -5.53
CA THR A 3 29.61 -20.79 -6.42
C THR A 3 28.30 -20.77 -7.21
N GLN A 4 27.77 -21.95 -7.58
CA GLN A 4 26.48 -22.06 -8.27
C GLN A 4 25.32 -21.78 -7.33
N LEU A 5 25.37 -22.26 -6.09
CA LEU A 5 24.36 -21.95 -5.07
C LEU A 5 24.33 -20.45 -4.77
N PHE A 6 25.50 -19.82 -4.68
CA PHE A 6 25.60 -18.36 -4.50
C PHE A 6 25.05 -17.59 -5.70
N ALA A 7 25.41 -17.97 -6.93
CA ALA A 7 24.86 -17.36 -8.14
C ALA A 7 23.33 -17.54 -8.23
N THR A 8 22.81 -18.69 -7.78
CA THR A 8 21.37 -18.96 -7.77
C THR A 8 20.63 -18.00 -6.84
N ALA A 9 21.23 -17.60 -5.71
CA ALA A 9 20.63 -16.65 -4.76
C ALA A 9 20.23 -15.32 -5.44
N PHE A 10 21.02 -14.83 -6.39
CA PHE A 10 20.73 -13.60 -7.13
C PHE A 10 19.63 -13.76 -8.19
N SER A 11 19.29 -14.99 -8.57
CA SER A 11 18.19 -15.27 -9.51
C SER A 11 16.84 -15.48 -8.83
N VAL A 12 16.81 -15.65 -7.50
CA VAL A 12 15.57 -15.91 -6.78
C VAL A 12 14.82 -14.62 -6.50
N SER A 13 13.50 -14.69 -6.65
CA SER A 13 12.58 -13.56 -6.43
C SER A 13 11.83 -13.66 -5.09
N ASP A 14 12.00 -14.76 -4.35
CA ASP A 14 11.33 -14.99 -3.07
C ASP A 14 12.37 -15.03 -1.94
N ALA A 15 12.20 -14.14 -0.96
CA ALA A 15 13.07 -14.04 0.20
C ALA A 15 13.08 -15.34 1.03
N ALA A 16 11.97 -16.09 1.06
CA ALA A 16 11.87 -17.35 1.81
C ALA A 16 12.79 -18.45 1.26
N GLN A 17 13.21 -18.35 0.00
CA GLN A 17 14.11 -19.30 -0.64
C GLN A 17 15.59 -18.98 -0.40
N ILE A 18 15.92 -17.79 0.11
CA ILE A 18 17.30 -17.38 0.37
C ILE A 18 17.92 -18.20 1.52
N GLU A 19 17.17 -18.42 2.61
CA GLU A 19 17.65 -19.16 3.77
C GLU A 19 18.02 -20.63 3.45
N PRO A 20 17.17 -21.42 2.78
CA PRO A 20 17.54 -22.77 2.35
C PRO A 20 18.78 -22.81 1.44
N LEU A 21 18.97 -21.81 0.56
CA LEU A 21 20.15 -21.74 -0.30
C LEU A 21 21.42 -21.42 0.51
N ARG A 22 21.30 -20.54 1.52
CA ARG A 22 22.38 -20.24 2.45
C ARG A 22 22.81 -21.48 3.22
N GLU A 23 21.87 -22.23 3.81
CA GLU A 23 22.16 -23.47 4.54
C GLU A 23 22.88 -24.51 3.65
N ARG A 24 22.43 -24.66 2.40
CA ARG A 24 23.07 -25.58 1.43
C ARG A 24 24.47 -25.10 1.04
N PHE A 25 24.66 -23.80 0.87
CA PHE A 25 25.96 -23.21 0.62
C PHE A 25 26.92 -23.47 1.78
N GLU A 26 26.49 -23.20 3.01
CA GLU A 26 27.29 -23.46 4.20
C GLU A 26 27.64 -24.93 4.37
N ALA A 27 26.69 -25.84 4.13
CA ALA A 27 26.95 -27.27 4.20
C ALA A 27 28.04 -27.69 3.18
N THR A 28 27.96 -27.14 1.96
CA THR A 28 28.97 -27.36 0.92
C THR A 28 30.31 -26.76 1.33
N ALA A 29 30.31 -25.54 1.89
CA ALA A 29 31.51 -24.85 2.35
C ALA A 29 32.22 -25.62 3.47
N ARG A 30 31.47 -26.12 4.46
CA ARG A 30 32.00 -26.99 5.52
C ARG A 30 32.61 -28.27 4.94
N GLY A 31 31.99 -28.85 3.91
CA GLY A 31 32.55 -30.00 3.19
C GLY A 31 33.90 -29.69 2.51
N ILE A 32 33.97 -28.57 1.79
CA ILE A 32 35.20 -28.11 1.12
C ILE A 32 36.31 -27.85 2.14
N ARG A 33 35.99 -27.16 3.26
CA ARG A 33 36.95 -26.90 4.34
C ARG A 33 37.51 -28.18 4.96
N ARG A 34 36.66 -29.18 5.21
CA ARG A 34 37.11 -30.50 5.68
C ARG A 34 38.06 -31.18 4.70
N ASN A 35 37.73 -31.14 3.40
CA ASN A 35 38.58 -31.72 2.37
C ASN A 35 39.93 -30.98 2.27
N MET A 36 39.94 -29.65 2.35
CA MET A 36 41.17 -28.86 2.39
C MET A 36 42.05 -29.21 3.60
N ASN A 37 41.45 -29.33 4.78
CA ASN A 37 42.18 -29.72 6.00
C ASN A 37 42.79 -31.13 5.89
N SER A 38 42.17 -32.03 5.12
CA SER A 38 42.69 -33.38 4.88
C SER A 38 43.93 -33.42 3.98
N LEU A 39 44.19 -32.36 3.21
CA LEU A 39 45.35 -32.25 2.33
C LEU A 39 46.66 -31.98 3.09
N GLY A 40 46.61 -31.64 4.39
CA GLY A 40 47.77 -31.28 5.19
C GLY A 40 48.42 -29.95 4.77
N ASP A 41 49.61 -29.65 5.27
CA ASP A 41 50.36 -28.43 4.93
C ASP A 41 51.11 -28.57 3.60
N VAL A 42 50.34 -28.66 2.52
CA VAL A 42 50.86 -28.58 1.16
C VAL A 42 50.81 -27.14 0.64
N PRO A 43 51.77 -26.69 -0.19
CA PRO A 43 51.79 -25.31 -0.72
C PRO A 43 50.49 -24.89 -1.42
N VAL A 44 49.79 -25.85 -2.05
CA VAL A 44 48.49 -25.63 -2.67
C VAL A 44 47.41 -25.21 -1.67
N ARG A 45 47.40 -25.79 -0.46
CA ARG A 45 46.44 -25.41 0.59
C ARG A 45 46.70 -23.98 1.04
N ALA A 46 47.95 -23.62 1.28
CA ALA A 46 48.34 -22.27 1.70
C ALA A 46 47.91 -21.19 0.69
N ALA A 47 47.86 -21.54 -0.61
CA ALA A 47 47.38 -20.63 -1.65
C ALA A 47 45.84 -20.59 -1.76
N LEU A 48 45.14 -21.71 -1.57
CA LEU A 48 43.69 -21.82 -1.76
C LEU A 48 42.88 -21.39 -0.54
N GLU A 49 43.40 -21.59 0.67
CA GLU A 49 42.68 -21.31 1.91
C GLU A 49 42.27 -19.84 2.06
N PRO A 50 43.13 -18.84 1.81
CA PRO A 50 42.73 -17.42 1.89
C PRO A 50 41.65 -17.05 0.86
N LEU A 51 41.75 -17.58 -0.37
CA LEU A 51 40.77 -17.34 -1.43
C LEU A 51 39.41 -17.94 -1.08
N PHE A 52 39.43 -19.13 -0.47
CA PHE A 52 38.22 -19.79 -0.01
C PHE A 52 37.58 -19.02 1.16
N GLU A 53 38.35 -18.59 2.15
CA GLU A 53 37.83 -17.74 3.24
C GLU A 53 37.23 -16.44 2.73
N GLN A 54 37.89 -15.78 1.76
CA GLN A 54 37.36 -14.56 1.15
C GLN A 54 36.03 -14.81 0.43
N MET A 55 35.89 -15.94 -0.28
CA MET A 55 34.62 -16.32 -0.92
C MET A 55 33.51 -16.55 0.12
N ILE A 56 33.83 -17.19 1.24
CA ILE A 56 32.88 -17.40 2.33
C ILE A 56 32.44 -16.07 2.93
N GLU A 57 33.37 -15.17 3.22
CA GLU A 57 33.08 -13.83 3.75
C GLU A 57 32.16 -13.04 2.79
N LEU A 58 32.48 -13.01 1.49
CA LEU A 58 31.65 -12.34 0.48
C LEU A 58 30.26 -12.96 0.32
N SER A 59 30.08 -14.22 0.69
CA SER A 59 28.81 -14.93 0.52
C SER A 59 27.93 -14.81 1.76
N ILE A 60 28.45 -15.22 2.92
CA ILE A 60 27.71 -15.40 4.18
C ILE A 60 28.23 -14.54 5.34
N GLY A 61 29.20 -13.65 5.09
CA GLY A 61 29.61 -12.64 6.06
C GLY A 61 28.47 -11.69 6.42
N GLU A 62 28.71 -10.78 7.36
CA GLU A 62 27.68 -9.85 7.87
C GLU A 62 27.00 -9.07 6.73
N ASP A 63 27.82 -8.55 5.81
CA ASP A 63 27.40 -7.88 4.58
C ASP A 63 27.52 -8.77 3.33
N GLY A 64 27.50 -10.09 3.53
CA GLY A 64 27.60 -11.08 2.45
C GLY A 64 26.40 -11.06 1.51
N GLY A 65 26.59 -11.53 0.28
CA GLY A 65 25.58 -11.47 -0.78
C GLY A 65 24.24 -12.14 -0.43
N PHE A 66 24.23 -13.19 0.41
CA PHE A 66 22.97 -13.79 0.87
C PHE A 66 22.16 -12.83 1.74
N ASN A 67 22.80 -12.13 2.68
CA ASN A 67 22.13 -11.16 3.56
C ASN A 67 21.67 -9.93 2.76
N LEU A 68 22.51 -9.45 1.84
CA LEU A 68 22.15 -8.35 0.95
C LEU A 68 20.91 -8.69 0.13
N ARG A 69 20.88 -9.87 -0.52
CA ARG A 69 19.76 -10.28 -1.35
C ARG A 69 18.47 -10.48 -0.56
N ALA A 70 18.55 -11.02 0.66
CA ALA A 70 17.39 -11.14 1.54
C ALA A 70 16.80 -9.76 1.90
N ARG A 71 17.66 -8.77 2.19
CA ARG A 71 17.23 -7.39 2.49
C ARG A 71 16.60 -6.71 1.28
N GLU A 72 17.16 -6.89 0.09
CA GLU A 72 16.59 -6.37 -1.16
C GLU A 72 15.17 -6.92 -1.40
N LEU A 73 14.99 -8.24 -1.33
CA LEU A 73 13.69 -8.87 -1.57
C LEU A 73 12.64 -8.47 -0.52
N GLU A 74 13.04 -8.32 0.73
CA GLU A 74 12.14 -7.82 1.78
C GLU A 74 11.75 -6.36 1.57
N LEU A 75 12.67 -5.53 1.05
CA LEU A 75 12.38 -4.15 0.70
C LEU A 75 11.42 -4.06 -0.50
N GLU A 76 11.63 -4.87 -1.54
CA GLU A 76 10.74 -4.98 -2.70
C GLU A 76 9.33 -5.41 -2.28
N ARG A 77 9.23 -6.43 -1.41
CA ARG A 77 7.94 -6.89 -0.84
C ARG A 77 7.22 -5.76 -0.11
N LYS A 78 7.92 -5.05 0.79
CA LYS A 78 7.35 -3.91 1.52
C LYS A 78 6.89 -2.80 0.58
N GLN A 79 7.65 -2.47 -0.45
CA GLN A 79 7.26 -1.45 -1.43
C GLN A 79 5.96 -1.84 -2.14
N GLY A 80 5.83 -3.10 -2.57
CA GLY A 80 4.60 -3.61 -3.17
C GLY A 80 3.39 -3.53 -2.24
N GLU A 81 3.57 -3.88 -0.96
CA GLU A 81 2.50 -3.77 0.05
C GLU A 81 2.09 -2.32 0.30
N LEU A 82 3.05 -1.40 0.38
CA LEU A 82 2.76 0.03 0.54
C LEU A 82 1.99 0.56 -0.67
N LEU A 83 2.42 0.26 -1.89
CA LEU A 83 1.73 0.66 -3.12
C LEU A 83 0.27 0.17 -3.13
N ALA A 84 0.04 -1.12 -2.85
CA ALA A 84 -1.30 -1.69 -2.78
C ALA A 84 -2.16 -1.03 -1.69
N PHE A 85 -1.56 -0.71 -0.53
CA PHE A 85 -2.24 0.00 0.54
C PHE A 85 -2.66 1.42 0.10
N HIS A 86 -1.76 2.15 -0.55
CA HIS A 86 -2.00 3.50 -1.06
C HIS A 86 -3.13 3.51 -2.11
N GLU A 87 -3.10 2.60 -3.09
CA GLU A 87 -4.18 2.46 -4.09
C GLU A 87 -5.55 2.20 -3.43
N SER A 88 -5.57 1.34 -2.41
CA SER A 88 -6.81 1.04 -1.67
C SER A 88 -7.34 2.25 -0.89
N GLN A 89 -6.45 3.10 -0.39
CA GLN A 89 -6.79 4.31 0.38
C GLN A 89 -7.30 5.41 -0.54
N GLU A 90 -6.65 5.62 -1.69
CA GLU A 90 -7.11 6.59 -2.70
C GLU A 90 -8.50 6.25 -3.22
N ALA A 91 -8.77 4.97 -3.50
CA ALA A 91 -10.09 4.50 -3.90
C ALA A 91 -11.17 4.81 -2.84
N LYS A 92 -10.85 4.65 -1.55
CA LYS A 92 -11.77 4.95 -0.44
C LYS A 92 -12.02 6.44 -0.28
N ILE A 93 -10.98 7.27 -0.38
CA ILE A 93 -11.10 8.74 -0.28
C ILE A 93 -11.97 9.25 -1.43
N LEU A 94 -11.70 8.80 -2.66
CA LEU A 94 -12.49 9.20 -3.83
C LEU A 94 -13.98 8.84 -3.66
N ALA A 95 -14.28 7.61 -3.20
CA ALA A 95 -15.64 7.17 -2.94
C ALA A 95 -16.34 7.99 -1.82
N ALA A 96 -15.61 8.32 -0.75
CA ALA A 96 -16.12 9.15 0.34
C ALA A 96 -16.44 10.58 -0.13
N THR A 97 -15.54 11.19 -0.91
CA THR A 97 -15.76 12.53 -1.48
C THR A 97 -16.95 12.56 -2.43
N GLN A 98 -17.10 11.57 -3.31
CA GLN A 98 -18.26 11.47 -4.20
C GLN A 98 -19.57 11.33 -3.41
N THR A 99 -19.56 10.54 -2.35
CA THR A 99 -20.72 10.37 -1.46
C THR A 99 -21.08 11.69 -0.78
N LEU A 100 -20.09 12.41 -0.23
CA LEU A 100 -20.29 13.69 0.44
C LEU A 100 -20.85 14.74 -0.51
N VAL A 101 -20.27 14.90 -1.70
CA VAL A 101 -20.73 15.85 -2.73
C VAL A 101 -22.14 15.50 -3.19
N SER A 102 -22.44 14.22 -3.43
CA SER A 102 -23.77 13.79 -3.86
C SER A 102 -24.84 14.05 -2.79
N THR A 103 -24.48 13.85 -1.52
CA THR A 103 -25.36 14.08 -0.37
C THR A 103 -25.62 15.57 -0.18
N ALA A 104 -24.57 16.39 -0.20
CA ALA A 104 -24.69 17.85 -0.14
C ALA A 104 -25.57 18.40 -1.26
N ARG A 105 -25.41 17.90 -2.50
CA ARG A 105 -26.24 18.31 -3.64
C ARG A 105 -27.70 17.90 -3.49
N LYS A 106 -27.98 16.71 -2.96
CA LYS A 106 -29.35 16.27 -2.65
C LYS A 106 -29.98 17.16 -1.58
N SER A 107 -29.28 17.40 -0.48
CA SER A 107 -29.77 18.25 0.60
C SER A 107 -30.02 19.69 0.13
N ALA A 108 -29.13 20.27 -0.67
CA ALA A 108 -29.32 21.60 -1.25
C ALA A 108 -30.53 21.66 -2.18
N LYS A 109 -30.73 20.63 -3.02
CA LYS A 109 -31.90 20.52 -3.90
C LYS A 109 -33.19 20.42 -3.08
N GLN A 110 -33.19 19.63 -2.01
CA GLN A 110 -34.34 19.46 -1.14
C GLN A 110 -34.68 20.74 -0.37
N ALA A 111 -33.69 21.41 0.23
CA ALA A 111 -33.89 22.70 0.88
C ALA A 111 -34.42 23.79 -0.07
N THR A 112 -33.98 23.77 -1.33
CA THR A 112 -34.50 24.68 -2.37
C THR A 112 -35.97 24.38 -2.69
N GLN A 113 -36.34 23.09 -2.78
CA GLN A 113 -37.73 22.68 -2.99
C GLN A 113 -38.62 23.04 -1.80
N ASP A 114 -38.17 22.79 -0.57
CA ASP A 114 -38.88 23.13 0.66
C ASP A 114 -39.10 24.64 0.76
N SER A 115 -38.08 25.43 0.41
CA SER A 115 -38.18 26.90 0.37
C SER A 115 -39.16 27.38 -0.69
N ALA A 116 -39.14 26.80 -1.89
CA ALA A 116 -40.08 27.14 -2.97
C ALA A 116 -41.54 26.85 -2.56
N GLN A 117 -41.77 25.72 -1.89
CA GLN A 117 -43.09 25.34 -1.38
C GLN A 117 -43.56 26.25 -0.24
N ALA A 118 -42.66 26.67 0.65
CA ALA A 118 -42.97 27.64 1.70
C ALA A 118 -43.35 29.01 1.11
N ILE A 119 -42.62 29.49 0.08
CA ILE A 119 -42.92 30.74 -0.61
C ILE A 119 -44.30 30.70 -1.27
N SER A 120 -44.65 29.63 -1.99
CA SER A 120 -45.97 29.51 -2.63
C SER A 120 -47.10 29.46 -1.60
N THR A 121 -46.87 28.81 -0.46
CA THR A 121 -47.86 28.72 0.62
C THR A 121 -48.09 30.10 1.26
N GLY A 122 -47.01 30.85 1.52
CA GLY A 122 -47.09 32.22 2.00
C GLY A 122 -47.82 33.15 1.02
N SER A 123 -47.56 33.01 -0.28
CA SER A 123 -48.25 33.78 -1.33
C SER A 123 -49.76 33.53 -1.34
N ASN A 124 -50.20 32.28 -1.17
CA ASN A 124 -51.63 31.95 -1.13
C ASN A 124 -52.32 32.53 0.11
N ILE A 125 -51.65 32.53 1.27
CA ILE A 125 -52.21 33.11 2.51
C ILE A 125 -52.37 34.63 2.37
N LEU A 126 -51.38 35.32 1.80
CA LEU A 126 -51.45 36.77 1.56
C LEU A 126 -52.57 37.14 0.57
N LEU A 127 -52.73 36.35 -0.50
CA LEU A 127 -53.84 36.52 -1.44
C LEU A 127 -55.20 36.34 -0.75
N ALA A 128 -55.36 35.29 0.07
CA ALA A 128 -56.59 35.04 0.82
C ALA A 128 -56.92 36.18 1.78
N LEU A 129 -55.93 36.69 2.52
CA LEU A 129 -56.08 37.84 3.41
C LEU A 129 -56.50 39.10 2.65
N SER A 130 -55.84 39.39 1.52
CA SER A 130 -56.18 40.56 0.71
C SER A 130 -57.60 40.50 0.15
N ALA A 131 -58.06 39.31 -0.27
CA ALA A 131 -59.42 39.10 -0.76
C ALA A 131 -60.46 39.33 0.35
N ILE A 132 -60.21 38.83 1.56
CA ILE A 132 -61.10 39.03 2.72
C ILE A 132 -61.19 40.51 3.08
N SER A 133 -60.06 41.24 3.11
CA SER A 133 -60.05 42.68 3.37
C SER A 133 -60.84 43.46 2.32
N PHE A 134 -60.72 43.10 1.05
CA PHE A 134 -61.46 43.74 -0.02
C PHE A 134 -62.97 43.51 0.13
N ILE A 135 -63.38 42.28 0.43
CA ILE A 135 -64.79 41.92 0.69
C ILE A 135 -65.34 42.70 1.90
N GLY A 136 -64.57 42.81 2.98
CA GLY A 136 -64.95 43.57 4.16
C GLY A 136 -65.14 45.07 3.88
N ALA A 137 -64.25 45.66 3.08
CA ALA A 137 -64.36 47.07 2.69
C ALA A 137 -65.63 47.34 1.85
N VAL A 138 -65.96 46.45 0.90
CA VAL A 138 -67.17 46.56 0.08
C VAL A 138 -68.45 46.45 0.92
N LEU A 139 -68.47 45.54 1.89
CA LEU A 139 -69.61 45.35 2.80
C LEU A 139 -69.85 46.58 3.69
N ILE A 140 -68.79 47.19 4.22
CA ILE A 140 -68.91 48.41 5.04
C ILE A 140 -69.35 49.60 4.17
N GLY A 141 -68.88 49.70 2.92
CA GLY A 141 -69.27 50.80 2.03
C GLY A 141 -70.73 50.78 1.58
N TRP A 142 -71.45 49.67 1.77
CA TRP A 142 -72.86 49.50 1.43
C TRP A 142 -73.83 49.68 2.62
N LEU A 143 -73.30 49.90 3.83
CA LEU A 143 -74.06 50.12 5.06
C LEU A 143 -74.09 51.61 5.41
#